data_AF-A0A9Q6PRH2-F1
#
_entry.id   AF-A0A9Q6PRH2-F1
#
_cell.length_a   1.000
_cell.length_b   1.000
_cell.length_c   1.000
_cell.angle_alpha   90.00
_cell.angle_beta   90.00
_cell.angle_gamma   90.00
#
_symmetry.space_group_name_H-M   'P 1'
#
loop_
_entity.id
_entity.type
_entity.pdbx_description
1 polymer ?
#
loop_
_entity_poly.entity_id
_entity_poly.type
_entity_poly.pdbx_seq_one_letter_code
_entity_poly.pdbx_strand_id
1 'polypeptide(L)'
;MFLANASLAFNIDSAVAEFKDEIKTKEKEVNELHRQLGKRTAELEWAAKKLKSLDYEKRKCLIESEPKNIPVTRQCELINFNRSNCYYKSVQCTKDKMELLRAIDRI
;
A
#
# COMPACT_ATOMS: atom_id res chain seq x y z
N MET A 1 -17.40 13.38 -51.57
CA MET A 1 -17.93 13.24 -50.19
C MET A 1 -18.92 12.08 -50.08
N PHE A 2 -19.92 11.97 -50.96
CA PHE A 2 -20.93 10.90 -50.94
C PHE A 2 -20.35 9.48 -51.11
N LEU A 3 -19.44 9.26 -52.07
CA LEU A 3 -18.80 7.95 -52.31
C LEU A 3 -17.95 7.45 -51.12
N ALA A 4 -17.27 8.36 -50.42
CA ALA A 4 -16.49 8.03 -49.23
C ALA A 4 -17.40 7.60 -48.07
N ASN A 5 -18.50 8.34 -47.84
CA ASN A 5 -19.49 8.00 -46.82
C ASN A 5 -20.26 6.71 -47.17
N ALA A 6 -20.53 6.45 -48.45
CA ALA A 6 -21.18 5.21 -48.89
C ALA A 6 -20.28 3.99 -48.69
N SER A 7 -18.99 4.09 -49.03
CA SER A 7 -18.03 3.01 -48.77
C SER A 7 -17.90 2.73 -47.27
N LEU A 8 -17.92 3.77 -46.43
CA LEU A 8 -17.93 3.60 -44.98
C LEU A 8 -19.22 2.90 -44.52
N ALA A 9 -20.38 3.26 -45.05
CA ALA A 9 -21.67 2.66 -44.73
C ALA A 9 -21.75 1.15 -45.04
N PHE A 10 -21.15 0.71 -46.14
CA PHE A 10 -21.07 -0.72 -46.50
C PHE A 10 -19.98 -1.49 -45.74
N ASN A 11 -19.06 -0.80 -45.05
CA ASN A 11 -18.02 -1.40 -44.22
C ASN A 11 -18.35 -1.31 -42.72
N ILE A 12 -19.53 -0.80 -42.35
CA ILE A 12 -19.98 -0.67 -40.96
C ILE A 12 -20.00 -2.04 -40.28
N ASP A 13 -20.52 -3.07 -40.95
CA ASP A 13 -20.64 -4.40 -40.34
C ASP A 13 -19.27 -5.01 -39.99
N SER A 14 -18.26 -4.80 -40.84
CA SER A 14 -16.87 -5.22 -40.56
C SER A 14 -16.26 -4.42 -39.43
N ALA A 15 -16.40 -3.09 -39.45
CA ALA A 15 -15.90 -2.22 -38.40
C ALA A 15 -16.57 -2.49 -37.03
N VAL A 16 -17.88 -2.75 -37.02
CA VAL A 16 -18.65 -3.12 -35.83
C VAL A 16 -18.20 -4.47 -35.27
N ALA A 17 -17.89 -5.44 -36.14
CA ALA A 17 -17.32 -6.72 -35.71
C ALA A 17 -15.95 -6.54 -35.06
N GLU A 18 -15.06 -5.75 -35.68
CA GLU A 18 -13.73 -5.43 -35.14
C GLU A 18 -13.83 -4.72 -33.78
N PHE A 19 -14.69 -3.69 -33.65
CA PHE A 19 -14.90 -3.02 -32.36
C PHE A 19 -15.49 -3.93 -31.30
N LYS A 20 -16.41 -4.83 -31.68
CA LYS A 20 -17.00 -5.79 -30.74
C LYS A 20 -15.96 -6.78 -30.23
N ASP A 21 -15.04 -7.21 -31.08
CA ASP A 21 -13.96 -8.10 -30.67
C ASP A 21 -12.91 -7.34 -29.83
N GLU A 22 -12.62 -6.08 -30.13
CA GLU A 22 -11.77 -5.23 -29.28
C GLU A 22 -12.39 -4.92 -27.91
N ILE A 23 -13.72 -4.78 -27.84
CA ILE A 23 -14.44 -4.65 -26.56
C ILE A 23 -14.30 -5.93 -25.75
N LYS A 24 -14.50 -7.11 -26.36
CA LYS A 24 -14.35 -8.39 -25.66
C LYS A 24 -12.91 -8.62 -25.17
N THR A 25 -11.89 -8.22 -25.92
CA THR A 25 -10.50 -8.36 -25.47
C THR A 25 -10.24 -7.46 -24.26
N LYS A 26 -10.65 -6.19 -24.32
CA LYS A 26 -10.54 -5.26 -23.18
C LYS A 26 -11.33 -5.73 -21.96
N GLU A 27 -12.53 -6.27 -22.14
CA GLU A 27 -13.31 -6.85 -21.04
C GLU A 27 -12.58 -8.03 -20.38
N LYS A 28 -11.94 -8.90 -21.17
CA LYS A 28 -11.12 -9.99 -20.63
C LYS A 28 -9.92 -9.47 -19.84
N GLU A 29 -9.22 -8.45 -20.36
CA GLU A 29 -8.10 -7.81 -19.66
C GLU A 29 -8.54 -7.18 -18.34
N VAL A 30 -9.65 -6.43 -18.35
CA VAL A 30 -10.23 -5.82 -17.14
C VAL A 30 -10.60 -6.89 -16.11
N ASN A 31 -11.22 -7.98 -16.54
CA ASN A 31 -11.58 -9.08 -15.65
C ASN A 31 -10.35 -9.74 -15.01
N GLU A 32 -9.29 -9.97 -15.79
CA GLU A 32 -8.06 -10.54 -15.24
C GLU A 32 -7.35 -9.55 -14.30
N LEU A 33 -7.33 -8.26 -14.62
CA LEU A 33 -6.80 -7.22 -13.74
C LEU A 33 -7.57 -7.16 -12.42
N HIS A 34 -8.91 -7.20 -12.45
CA HIS A 34 -9.73 -7.27 -11.24
C HIS A 34 -9.46 -8.53 -10.43
N ARG A 35 -9.28 -9.69 -11.10
CA ARG A 35 -8.94 -10.95 -10.43
C ARG A 35 -7.60 -10.86 -9.71
N GLN A 36 -6.58 -10.33 -10.38
CA GLN A 36 -5.26 -10.13 -9.80
C GLN A 36 -5.30 -9.12 -8.65
N LEU A 37 -6.00 -8.00 -8.83
CA LEU A 37 -6.17 -6.98 -7.80
C LEU A 37 -6.84 -7.58 -6.56
N GLY A 38 -7.92 -8.34 -6.72
CA GLY A 38 -8.61 -9.00 -5.60
C GLY A 38 -7.69 -9.96 -4.84
N LYS A 39 -6.92 -10.78 -5.55
CA LYS A 39 -5.94 -11.68 -4.94
C LYS A 39 -4.87 -10.92 -4.15
N ARG A 40 -4.28 -9.87 -4.75
CA ARG A 40 -3.23 -9.06 -4.10
C ARG A 40 -3.76 -8.31 -2.88
N THR A 41 -4.98 -7.78 -2.95
CA THR A 41 -5.62 -7.12 -1.81
C THR A 41 -5.83 -8.09 -0.64
N ALA A 42 -6.33 -9.30 -0.91
CA ALA A 42 -6.50 -10.32 0.12
C ALA A 42 -5.16 -10.75 0.76
N GLU A 43 -4.11 -10.93 -0.06
CA GLU A 43 -2.76 -11.23 0.42
C GLU A 43 -2.19 -10.10 1.30
N LEU A 44 -2.37 -8.84 0.88
CA LEU A 44 -1.94 -7.67 1.64
C LEU A 44 -2.68 -7.55 2.99
N GLU A 45 -4.01 -7.74 2.99
CA GLU A 45 -4.78 -7.72 4.23
C GLU A 45 -4.37 -8.83 5.20
N TRP A 46 -4.12 -10.03 4.68
CA TRP A 46 -3.63 -11.15 5.49
C TRP A 46 -2.25 -10.83 6.09
N ALA A 47 -1.32 -10.32 5.28
CA ALA A 47 0.01 -9.94 5.73
C ALA A 47 -0.05 -8.82 6.78
N ALA A 48 -0.87 -7.79 6.56
CA ALA A 48 -1.05 -6.69 7.51
C ALA A 48 -1.61 -7.17 8.86
N LYS A 49 -2.56 -8.13 8.85
CA LYS A 49 -3.07 -8.77 10.08
C LYS A 49 -1.96 -9.52 10.83
N LYS A 50 -1.13 -10.29 10.12
CA LYS A 50 0.01 -11.00 10.74
C LYS A 50 1.05 -10.03 11.30
N LEU A 51 1.31 -8.93 10.60
CA LEU A 51 2.26 -7.91 11.03
C LEU A 51 1.84 -7.22 12.34
N LYS A 52 0.54 -6.94 12.52
CA LYS A 52 0.00 -6.40 13.78
C LYS A 52 0.19 -7.34 14.98
N SER A 53 0.28 -8.65 14.75
CA SER A 53 0.51 -9.64 15.81
C SER A 53 1.97 -9.70 16.28
N LEU A 54 2.90 -9.03 15.59
CA LEU A 54 4.30 -9.01 15.99
C LEU A 54 4.56 -8.02 17.13
N ASP A 55 5.51 -8.41 17.99
CA ASP A 55 5.99 -7.58 19.09
C ASP A 55 6.51 -6.22 18.60
N TYR A 56 6.47 -5.23 19.48
CA TYR A 56 6.87 -3.85 19.19
C TYR A 56 8.30 -3.74 18.64
N GLU A 57 9.27 -4.36 19.31
CA GLU A 57 10.68 -4.33 18.88
C GLU A 57 10.89 -5.01 17.53
N LYS A 58 10.20 -6.13 17.27
CA LYS A 58 10.25 -6.82 15.97
C LYS A 58 9.73 -5.92 14.85
N ARG A 59 8.62 -5.20 15.08
CA ARG A 59 8.08 -4.25 14.10
C ARG A 59 9.03 -3.07 13.87
N LYS A 60 9.69 -2.58 14.91
CA LYS A 60 10.69 -1.51 14.82
C LYS A 60 11.88 -1.93 13.96
N CYS A 61 12.36 -3.17 14.10
CA CYS A 61 13.47 -3.71 13.31
C CYS A 61 13.15 -3.87 11.81
N LEU A 62 11.88 -3.87 11.40
CA LEU A 62 11.50 -3.92 9.98
C LEU A 62 11.65 -2.56 9.28
N ILE A 63 11.83 -1.47 10.03
CA ILE A 63 11.94 -0.13 9.49
C ILE A 63 13.41 0.13 9.14
N GLU A 64 13.67 0.43 7.88
CA GLU A 64 14.98 0.85 7.40
C GLU A 64 15.14 2.35 7.64
N SER A 65 16.04 2.73 8.55
CA SER A 65 16.33 4.15 8.85
C SER A 65 16.91 4.92 7.66
N GLU A 66 17.64 4.24 6.77
CA GLU A 66 18.21 4.80 5.53
C GLU A 66 17.63 4.08 4.30
N PRO A 67 16.41 4.44 3.89
CA PRO A 67 15.71 3.71 2.84
C PRO A 67 16.20 4.05 1.44
N LYS A 68 16.37 3.03 0.59
CA LYS A 68 16.71 3.21 -0.84
C LYS A 68 15.48 3.41 -1.74
N ASN A 69 14.37 2.76 -1.40
CA ASN A 69 13.16 2.71 -2.25
C ASN A 69 11.94 3.37 -1.60
N ILE A 70 11.63 3.01 -0.35
CA ILE A 70 10.40 3.43 0.33
C ILE A 70 10.77 4.33 1.51
N PRO A 71 10.37 5.61 1.55
CA PRO A 71 10.73 6.51 2.65
C PRO A 71 10.19 6.00 3.99
N VAL A 72 10.88 6.33 5.09
CA VAL A 72 10.54 5.88 6.46
C VAL A 72 9.07 6.15 6.80
N THR A 73 8.53 7.31 6.40
CA THR A 73 7.12 7.65 6.58
C THR A 73 6.20 6.60 5.97
N ARG A 74 6.47 6.20 4.73
CA ARG A 74 5.66 5.21 4.02
C ARG A 74 5.83 3.81 4.61
N GLN A 75 7.03 3.46 5.06
CA GLN A 75 7.25 2.19 5.77
C GLN A 75 6.41 2.14 7.06
N CYS A 76 6.42 3.20 7.86
CA CYS A 76 5.63 3.30 9.08
C CYS A 76 4.12 3.13 8.81
N GLU A 77 3.60 3.76 7.76
CA GLU A 77 2.19 3.60 7.35
C GLU A 77 1.86 2.16 6.96
N LEU A 78 2.70 1.53 6.13
CA LEU A 78 2.48 0.16 5.64
C LEU A 78 2.42 -0.85 6.79
N ILE A 79 3.25 -0.67 7.81
CA ILE A 79 3.31 -1.57 8.95
C ILE A 79 2.45 -1.10 10.15
N ASN A 80 1.71 0.00 9.99
CA ASN A 80 0.92 0.66 11.02
C ASN A 80 1.71 0.91 12.32
N PHE A 81 2.89 1.51 12.18
CA PHE A 81 3.80 1.87 13.27
C PHE A 81 3.82 3.39 13.47
N ASN A 82 3.85 3.83 14.72
CA ASN A 82 3.87 5.26 15.04
C ASN A 82 5.25 5.84 14.68
N ARG A 83 5.27 6.80 13.76
CA ARG A 83 6.50 7.44 13.27
C ARG A 83 7.33 8.07 14.40
N SER A 84 6.70 8.64 15.42
CA SER A 84 7.42 9.29 16.54
C SER A 84 8.33 8.31 17.28
N ASN A 85 7.95 7.03 17.32
CA ASN A 85 8.73 5.97 17.95
C ASN A 85 10.01 5.61 17.20
N CYS A 86 10.07 5.86 15.89
CA CYS A 86 11.29 5.65 15.10
C CYS A 86 12.40 6.61 15.51
N TYR A 87 12.03 7.84 15.87
CA TYR A 87 12.96 8.90 16.22
C TYR A 87 13.20 9.03 17.73
N TYR A 88 12.41 8.31 18.54
CA TYR A 88 12.57 8.31 19.98
C TYR A 88 13.92 7.70 20.38
N LYS A 89 14.74 8.51 21.04
CA LYS A 89 15.94 8.06 21.75
C LYS A 89 15.63 8.11 23.25
N SER A 90 15.88 7.01 23.96
CA SER A 90 15.70 7.01 25.40
C SER A 90 16.65 8.02 26.02
N VAL A 91 16.09 8.93 26.81
CA VAL A 91 16.87 9.85 27.63
C VAL A 91 17.19 9.11 28.92
N GLN A 92 18.48 8.98 29.23
CA GLN A 92 18.92 8.38 30.49
C GLN A 92 18.40 9.26 31.64
N CYS A 93 17.80 8.61 32.64
CA CYS A 93 17.36 9.32 33.83
C CYS A 93 18.60 9.80 34.60
N THR A 94 18.72 11.10 34.80
CA THR A 94 19.77 11.68 35.64
C THR A 94 19.57 11.25 37.09
N LYS A 95 20.65 11.19 37.89
CA LYS A 95 20.58 10.84 39.32
C LYS A 95 19.55 11.69 40.05
N ASP A 96 19.58 12.99 39.81
CA ASP A 96 18.66 13.97 40.44
C ASP A 96 17.19 13.64 40.13
N LYS A 97 16.88 13.25 38.89
CA LYS A 97 15.52 12.86 38.49
C LYS A 97 15.08 11.56 39.18
N MET A 98 15.99 10.62 39.40
CA MET A 98 15.70 9.36 40.10
C MET A 98 15.47 9.59 41.60
N GLU A 99 16.22 10.49 42.23
CA GLU A 99 16.00 10.87 43.62
C GLU A 99 14.63 11.54 43.81
N LEU A 100 14.25 12.41 42.86
CA LEU A 100 12.94 13.06 42.86
C LEU A 100 11.79 12.07 42.70
N LEU A 101 11.90 11.11 41.77
CA LEU A 101 10.91 10.05 41.58
C LEU A 101 10.77 9.19 42.84
N ARG A 102 11.89 8.81 43.48
CA ARG A 102 11.90 8.05 44.74
C ARG A 102 11.28 8.81 45.90
N ALA A 103 11.39 10.14 45.93
CA ALA A 103 10.76 10.96 46.94
C ALA A 103 9.24 11.00 46.77
N ILE A 104 8.75 11.05 45.52
CA ILE A 104 7.31 10.98 45.21
C ILE A 104 6.70 9.64 45.63
N ASP A 105 7.36 8.52 45.32
CA ASP A 105 6.88 7.17 45.68
C ASP A 105 6.80 6.91 47.20
N ARG A 106 7.43 7.75 48.03
CA ARG A 106 7.43 7.63 49.49
C ARG A 106 6.30 8.41 50.18
N ILE A 107 5.50 9.16 49.43
CA ILE A 107 4.32 9.91 49.89
C ILE A 107 3.09 9.02 49.74
#